data_AF-A0A263DRG7-F1
#
_entry.id   AF-A0A263DRG7-F1
#
_cell.length_a   1.000
_cell.length_b   1.000
_cell.length_c   1.000
_cell.angle_alpha   90.00
_cell.angle_beta   90.00
_cell.angle_gamma   90.00
#
_symmetry.space_group_name_H-M   'P 1'
#
loop_
_entity.id
_entity.type
_entity.pdbx_description
1 polymer ?
#
loop_
_entity_poly.entity_id
_entity_poly.type
_entity_poly.pdbx_seq_one_letter_code
_entity_poly.pdbx_strand_id
1 'polypeptide(L)'
;MARIRVRANVRGDQRLRRLAQALRDAGEEDMRKELNAAVRRGAKPMAQAVKAGALALPAETGQSTGLRASMAAATRFSNTARGAFVMVDSSRMPGDQATLPVHTDSGAWRHPVFGSDTWVSQTSRADWFATAALSQSHVVEREVGEVLDKIADRIGGAVG
;
A
#
# COMPACT_ATOMS: atom_id res chain seq x y z
N MET A 1 -17.89 -11.58 8.84
CA MET A 1 -17.38 -10.58 7.86
C MET A 1 -15.87 -10.70 7.75
N ALA A 2 -15.36 -11.30 6.68
CA ALA A 2 -13.92 -11.48 6.46
C ALA A 2 -13.29 -10.15 6.01
N ARG A 3 -12.38 -9.60 6.82
CA ARG A 3 -11.57 -8.42 6.49
C ARG A 3 -10.26 -8.89 5.88
N ILE A 4 -10.16 -8.87 4.56
CA ILE A 4 -8.87 -9.10 3.90
C ILE A 4 -8.04 -7.83 4.09
N ARG A 5 -6.94 -7.96 4.84
CA ARG A 5 -5.82 -7.00 4.81
C ARG A 5 -4.66 -7.68 4.09
N VAL A 6 -4.51 -7.45 2.81
CA VAL A 6 -3.22 -7.68 2.16
C VAL A 6 -2.33 -6.50 2.55
N ARG A 7 -1.40 -6.73 3.50
CA ARG A 7 -0.37 -5.76 3.87
C ARG A 7 0.86 -6.01 3.00
N ALA A 8 1.13 -5.11 2.06
CA ALA A 8 2.53 -4.91 1.68
C ALA A 8 3.18 -4.17 2.84
N ASN A 9 3.98 -4.90 3.62
CA ASN A 9 4.81 -4.29 4.66
C ASN A 9 5.99 -3.59 3.98
N VAL A 10 6.03 -2.27 4.06
CA VAL A 10 7.29 -1.55 3.81
C VAL A 10 8.21 -1.91 4.96
N ARG A 11 9.30 -2.63 4.67
CA ARG A 11 10.37 -2.93 5.63
C ARG A 11 10.81 -1.60 6.27
N GLY A 12 10.54 -1.40 7.56
CA GLY A 12 10.78 -0.12 8.25
C GLY A 12 9.84 0.16 9.43
N ASP A 13 8.83 -0.68 9.63
CA ASP A 13 7.74 -0.45 10.58
C ASP A 13 8.17 -0.26 12.05
N GLN A 14 9.14 -1.03 12.58
CA GLN A 14 9.48 -0.95 14.00
C GLN A 14 10.30 0.27 14.39
N ARG A 15 11.31 0.64 13.60
CA ARG A 15 12.18 1.79 13.90
C ARG A 15 11.41 3.10 13.83
N LEU A 16 10.63 3.28 12.76
CA LEU A 16 9.79 4.45 12.56
C LEU A 16 8.74 4.61 13.69
N ARG A 17 8.15 3.50 14.14
CA ARG A 17 7.21 3.50 15.28
C ARG A 17 7.87 3.92 16.58
N ARG A 18 9.05 3.36 16.89
CA ARG A 18 9.79 3.71 18.12
C ARG A 18 10.13 5.20 18.14
N LEU A 19 10.59 5.74 17.01
CA LEU A 19 10.86 7.18 16.90
C LEU A 19 9.58 8.02 17.05
N ALA A 20 8.51 7.68 16.34
CA ALA A 20 7.25 8.42 16.45
C ALA A 20 6.67 8.37 17.88
N GLN A 21 6.91 7.29 18.62
CA GLN A 21 6.57 7.15 20.03
C GLN A 21 7.48 8.01 20.91
N ALA A 22 8.79 7.98 20.71
CA ALA A 22 9.74 8.82 21.45
C ALA A 22 9.44 10.31 21.27
N LEU A 23 9.13 10.76 20.05
CA LEU A 23 8.73 12.15 19.78
C LEU A 23 7.42 12.51 20.49
N ARG A 24 6.47 11.57 20.60
CA ARG A 24 5.23 11.78 21.36
C ARG A 24 5.52 11.92 22.86
N ASP A 25 6.34 11.02 23.40
CA ASP A 25 6.64 10.98 24.84
C ASP A 25 7.46 12.20 25.27
N ALA A 26 8.28 12.76 24.37
CA ALA A 26 9.03 14.00 24.55
C ALA A 26 8.18 15.28 24.36
N GLY A 27 6.90 15.17 23.95
CA GLY A 27 6.06 16.33 23.66
C GLY A 27 6.38 17.05 22.33
N GLU A 28 7.24 16.46 21.49
CA GLU A 28 7.69 17.00 20.20
C GLU A 28 6.64 16.74 19.09
N GLU A 29 5.45 17.31 19.28
CA GLU A 29 4.32 17.05 18.40
C GLU A 29 4.55 17.53 16.96
N ASP A 30 5.28 18.62 16.77
CA ASP A 30 5.59 19.15 15.44
C ASP A 30 6.53 18.25 14.67
N MET A 31 7.58 17.73 15.31
CA MET A 31 8.49 16.75 14.69
C MET A 31 7.74 15.45 14.35
N ARG A 32 6.83 15.01 15.23
CA ARG A 32 5.96 13.86 14.96
C ARG A 32 5.06 14.09 13.75
N LYS A 33 4.47 15.28 13.60
CA LYS A 33 3.65 15.65 12.44
C LYS A 33 4.50 15.65 11.16
N GLU A 34 5.71 16.19 11.22
CA GLU A 34 6.64 16.25 10.10
C GLU A 34 7.07 14.84 9.64
N LEU A 35 7.43 13.96 10.57
CA LEU A 35 7.74 12.56 10.28
C LEU A 35 6.57 11.84 9.60
N ASN A 36 5.35 12.02 10.10
CA ASN A 36 4.16 11.43 9.50
C ASN A 36 3.86 12.00 8.10
N ALA A 37 4.12 13.29 7.89
CA ALA A 37 3.98 13.93 6.58
C ALA A 37 4.99 13.35 5.57
N ALA A 38 6.24 13.15 5.98
CA ALA A 38 7.30 12.56 5.17
C ALA A 38 6.92 11.14 4.69
N VAL A 39 6.49 10.30 5.64
CA VAL A 39 6.02 8.94 5.36
C VAL A 39 4.87 8.96 4.35
N ARG A 40 3.92 9.90 4.50
CA ARG A 40 2.79 10.04 3.58
C ARG A 40 3.23 10.50 2.18
N ARG A 41 4.20 11.42 2.08
CA ARG A 41 4.78 11.85 0.80
C ARG A 41 5.47 10.70 0.10
N GLY A 42 6.33 9.97 0.81
CA GLY A 42 7.06 8.82 0.29
C GLY A 42 6.16 7.66 -0.14
N ALA A 43 5.06 7.42 0.56
CA ALA A 43 4.14 6.32 0.25
C ALA A 43 3.12 6.64 -0.86
N LYS A 44 2.93 7.93 -1.22
CA LYS A 44 1.99 8.32 -2.28
C LYS A 44 2.37 7.71 -3.65
N PRO A 45 3.64 7.76 -4.09
CA PRO A 45 4.10 7.05 -5.29
C PRO A 45 3.86 5.54 -5.24
N MET A 46 4.03 4.90 -4.08
CA MET A 46 3.73 3.47 -3.94
C MET A 46 2.26 3.15 -4.24
N ALA A 47 1.33 3.94 -3.70
CA ALA A 47 -0.09 3.76 -3.98
C ALA A 47 -0.43 3.99 -5.46
N GLN A 48 0.25 4.93 -6.13
CA GLN A 48 0.11 5.15 -7.56
C GLN A 48 0.67 3.97 -8.38
N ALA A 49 1.83 3.43 -8.00
CA ALA A 49 2.43 2.26 -8.64
C ALA A 49 1.53 1.03 -8.51
N VAL A 50 0.94 0.79 -7.34
CA VAL A 50 -0.05 -0.28 -7.14
C VAL A 50 -1.29 -0.08 -8.01
N LYS A 51 -1.81 1.16 -8.13
CA LYS A 51 -2.92 1.45 -9.05
C LYS A 51 -2.57 1.15 -10.50
N ALA A 52 -1.38 1.56 -10.95
CA ALA A 52 -0.91 1.28 -12.29
C ALA A 52 -0.73 -0.24 -12.52
N GLY A 53 -0.16 -0.95 -11.55
CA GLY A 53 0.01 -2.40 -11.59
C GLY A 53 -1.34 -3.14 -11.69
N ALA A 54 -2.34 -2.72 -10.92
CA ALA A 54 -3.69 -3.27 -11.00
C ALA A 54 -4.31 -3.09 -12.39
N LEU A 55 -4.13 -1.92 -13.00
CA LEU A 55 -4.62 -1.60 -14.35
C LEU A 55 -3.88 -2.38 -15.44
N ALA A 56 -2.60 -2.71 -15.21
CA ALA A 56 -1.75 -3.41 -16.17
C ALA A 56 -1.89 -4.95 -16.15
N LEU A 57 -2.71 -5.51 -15.26
CA LEU A 57 -2.92 -6.97 -15.21
C LEU A 57 -3.49 -7.49 -16.54
N PRO A 58 -3.04 -8.65 -17.05
CA PRO A 58 -3.51 -9.21 -18.31
C PRO A 58 -4.98 -9.62 -18.21
N ALA A 59 -5.77 -9.37 -19.26
CA ALA A 59 -7.16 -9.81 -19.40
C ALA A 59 -7.26 -10.82 -20.55
N GLU A 60 -7.60 -12.08 -20.28
CA GLU A 60 -7.64 -13.14 -21.31
C GLU A 60 -8.86 -13.02 -22.24
N THR A 61 -9.95 -12.42 -21.77
CA THR A 61 -11.16 -12.17 -22.56
C THR A 61 -11.47 -10.68 -22.54
N GLY A 62 -11.61 -10.07 -23.73
CA GLY A 62 -11.68 -8.63 -23.93
C GLY A 62 -12.59 -7.84 -22.97
N GLN A 63 -12.22 -6.57 -22.79
CA GLN A 63 -13.00 -5.46 -22.22
C GLN A 63 -13.43 -5.49 -20.74
N SER A 64 -13.11 -6.50 -19.94
CA SER A 64 -13.36 -6.43 -18.50
C SER A 64 -12.35 -5.52 -17.77
N THR A 65 -12.46 -4.20 -17.94
CA THR A 65 -11.74 -3.19 -17.13
C THR A 65 -12.32 -3.08 -15.71
N GLY A 66 -13.54 -3.58 -15.48
CA GLY A 66 -14.29 -3.41 -14.22
C GLY A 66 -13.52 -3.88 -12.98
N LEU A 67 -12.94 -5.08 -13.00
CA LEU A 67 -12.15 -5.59 -11.86
C LEU A 67 -10.91 -4.73 -11.60
N ARG A 68 -10.12 -4.46 -12.64
CA ARG A 68 -8.86 -3.70 -12.55
C ARG A 68 -9.11 -2.26 -12.08
N ALA A 69 -10.15 -1.63 -12.63
CA ALA A 69 -10.60 -0.30 -12.24
C ALA A 69 -11.10 -0.29 -10.78
N SER A 70 -11.85 -1.32 -10.37
CA SER A 70 -12.32 -1.46 -8.99
C SER A 70 -11.15 -1.63 -8.02
N MET A 71 -10.16 -2.47 -8.36
CA MET A 71 -8.94 -2.62 -7.56
C MET A 71 -8.18 -1.30 -7.46
N ALA A 72 -7.98 -0.59 -8.58
CA ALA A 72 -7.31 0.71 -8.60
C ALA A 72 -8.06 1.78 -7.76
N ALA A 73 -9.40 1.77 -7.81
CA ALA A 73 -10.24 2.67 -7.01
C ALA A 73 -10.24 2.29 -5.50
N ALA A 74 -10.10 1.01 -5.20
CA ALA A 74 -10.00 0.46 -3.85
C ALA A 74 -8.58 0.59 -3.26
N THR A 75 -7.55 0.84 -4.06
CA THR A 75 -6.17 1.04 -3.59
C THR A 75 -6.04 2.32 -2.75
N ARG A 76 -5.55 2.17 -1.53
CA ARG A 76 -5.37 3.26 -0.56
C ARG A 76 -4.07 3.16 0.20
N PHE A 77 -3.63 4.33 0.60
CA PHE A 77 -2.63 4.51 1.63
C PHE A 77 -3.32 4.62 2.99
N SER A 78 -2.77 3.95 3.99
CA SER A 78 -3.16 4.11 5.39
C SER A 78 -1.90 4.29 6.23
N ASN A 79 -1.94 5.27 7.13
CA ASN A 79 -0.94 5.44 8.18
C ASN A 79 -1.60 5.13 9.51
N THR A 80 -0.95 4.28 10.30
CA THR A 80 -1.42 3.90 11.64
C THR A 80 -0.27 4.05 12.63
N ALA A 81 -0.55 3.94 13.92
CA ALA A 81 0.50 3.75 14.92
C ALA A 81 1.35 2.48 14.65
N ARG A 82 0.88 1.59 13.77
CA ARG A 82 1.62 0.44 13.26
C ARG A 82 2.36 0.74 11.95
N GLY A 83 2.59 2.00 11.62
CA GLY A 83 3.30 2.42 10.41
C GLY A 83 2.37 2.62 9.20
N ALA A 84 3.02 2.86 8.07
CA ALA A 84 2.40 3.13 6.79
C ALA A 84 2.28 1.87 5.93
N PHE A 85 1.14 1.71 5.27
CA PHE A 85 0.90 0.63 4.32
C PHE A 85 0.03 1.08 3.15
N VAL A 86 0.28 0.46 2.00
CA VAL A 86 -0.63 0.50 0.85
C VAL A 86 -1.44 -0.80 0.87
N MET A 87 -2.72 -0.71 0.55
CA MET A 87 -3.64 -1.84 0.51
C MET A 87 -4.69 -1.66 -0.58
N VAL A 88 -5.24 -2.77 -1.09
CA VAL A 88 -6.53 -2.77 -1.80
C VAL A 88 -7.63 -3.03 -0.77
N ASP A 89 -8.55 -2.09 -0.61
CA ASP A 89 -9.64 -2.18 0.36
C ASP A 89 -10.83 -2.98 -0.19
N SER A 90 -10.90 -4.27 0.17
CA SER A 90 -11.99 -5.17 -0.24
C SER A 90 -13.39 -4.67 0.12
N SER A 91 -13.54 -3.80 1.13
CA SER A 91 -14.87 -3.25 1.49
C SER A 91 -15.40 -2.22 0.48
N ARG A 92 -14.54 -1.77 -0.45
CA ARG A 92 -14.86 -0.80 -1.51
C ARG A 92 -14.87 -1.43 -2.90
N MET A 93 -14.65 -2.74 -2.96
CA MET A 93 -14.86 -3.52 -4.16
C MET A 93 -16.36 -3.82 -4.31
N PRO A 94 -16.85 -4.02 -5.54
CA PRO A 94 -18.15 -4.68 -5.77
C PRO A 94 -18.23 -6.00 -4.98
N GLY A 95 -19.42 -6.35 -4.47
CA GLY A 95 -19.59 -7.48 -3.56
C GLY A 95 -19.16 -8.83 -4.16
N ASP A 96 -19.40 -9.01 -5.46
CA ASP A 96 -18.98 -10.15 -6.28
C ASP A 96 -17.47 -10.18 -6.58
N GLN A 97 -16.75 -9.09 -6.30
CA GLN A 97 -15.33 -8.92 -6.60
C GLN A 97 -14.45 -8.77 -5.35
N ALA A 98 -15.02 -8.77 -4.14
CA ALA A 98 -14.32 -8.39 -2.91
C ALA A 98 -13.14 -9.31 -2.55
N THR A 99 -13.17 -10.58 -2.95
CA THR A 99 -12.11 -11.57 -2.72
C THR A 99 -11.09 -11.66 -3.85
N LEU A 100 -11.44 -11.15 -5.04
CA LEU A 100 -10.63 -11.28 -6.24
C LEU A 100 -9.24 -10.64 -6.16
N PRO A 101 -9.00 -9.51 -5.43
CA PRO A 101 -7.65 -8.97 -5.29
C PRO A 101 -6.61 -9.94 -4.71
N VAL A 102 -7.03 -10.88 -3.84
CA VAL A 102 -6.11 -11.89 -3.29
C VAL A 102 -5.77 -12.94 -4.35
N HIS A 103 -6.78 -13.35 -5.12
CA HIS A 103 -6.65 -14.35 -6.17
C HIS A 103 -5.84 -13.84 -7.36
N THR A 104 -5.91 -12.54 -7.66
CA THR A 104 -5.06 -11.93 -8.70
C THR A 104 -3.60 -11.81 -8.27
N ASP A 105 -3.29 -11.76 -6.97
CA ASP A 105 -1.90 -11.75 -6.49
C ASP A 105 -1.26 -13.15 -6.46
N SER A 106 -2.07 -14.21 -6.36
CA SER A 106 -1.59 -15.61 -6.33
C SER A 106 -1.16 -16.18 -7.68
N GLY A 107 -1.30 -15.43 -8.79
CA GLY A 107 -0.77 -15.79 -10.11
C GLY A 107 -1.68 -16.66 -10.99
N ALA A 108 -2.51 -17.53 -10.43
CA ALA A 108 -3.56 -18.23 -11.18
C ALA A 108 -4.81 -18.39 -10.32
N TRP A 109 -5.98 -18.16 -10.92
CA TRP A 109 -7.24 -18.26 -10.20
C TRP A 109 -8.38 -18.70 -11.12
N ARG A 110 -9.45 -19.22 -10.52
CA ARG A 110 -10.67 -19.62 -11.23
C ARG A 110 -11.85 -18.78 -10.75
N HIS A 111 -12.73 -18.42 -11.68
CA HIS A 111 -13.97 -17.72 -11.36
C HIS A 111 -15.12 -18.13 -12.25
N PRO A 112 -16.37 -18.05 -11.76
CA PRO A 112 -17.53 -18.18 -12.62
C PRO A 112 -17.55 -17.01 -13.61
N VAL A 113 -17.99 -17.28 -14.84
CA VAL A 113 -18.38 -16.23 -15.78
C VAL A 113 -19.60 -15.52 -15.20
N PHE A 114 -19.63 -14.19 -15.24
CA PHE A 114 -20.73 -13.42 -14.67
C PHE A 114 -22.08 -13.87 -15.26
N GLY A 115 -23.01 -14.29 -14.39
CA GLY A 115 -24.32 -14.79 -14.78
C GLY A 115 -24.34 -16.23 -15.33
N SER A 116 -23.29 -17.04 -15.09
CA SER A 116 -23.18 -18.42 -15.56
C SER A 116 -22.46 -19.32 -14.54
N ASP A 117 -22.77 -20.61 -14.57
CA ASP A 117 -22.08 -21.66 -13.78
C ASP A 117 -20.76 -22.12 -14.44
N THR A 118 -20.41 -21.57 -15.60
CA THR A 118 -19.15 -21.87 -16.29
C THR A 118 -17.97 -21.26 -15.55
N TRP A 119 -17.03 -22.10 -15.12
CA TRP A 119 -15.80 -21.67 -14.47
C TRP A 119 -14.67 -21.50 -15.49
N VAL A 120 -14.05 -20.33 -15.49
CA VAL A 120 -12.85 -20.05 -16.30
C VAL A 120 -11.63 -19.92 -15.39
N SER A 121 -10.48 -20.34 -15.90
CA SER A 121 -9.18 -20.07 -15.29
C SER A 121 -8.61 -18.78 -15.89
N GLN A 122 -8.04 -17.93 -15.06
CA GLN A 122 -7.34 -16.72 -15.49
C GLN A 122 -5.97 -16.67 -14.82
N THR A 123 -4.95 -16.38 -15.62
CA THR A 123 -3.59 -16.20 -15.13
C THR A 123 -3.32 -14.71 -14.89
N SER A 124 -2.70 -14.40 -13.77
CA SER A 124 -2.22 -13.06 -13.43
C SER A 124 -0.71 -13.11 -13.18
N ARG A 125 -0.08 -11.95 -13.09
CA ARG A 125 1.30 -11.88 -12.62
C ARG A 125 1.31 -12.16 -11.11
N ALA A 126 1.90 -13.27 -10.71
CA ALA A 126 2.14 -13.55 -9.29
C ALA A 126 2.93 -12.40 -8.65
N ASP A 127 2.61 -12.09 -7.40
CA ASP A 127 3.24 -11.03 -6.60
C ASP A 127 3.22 -9.64 -7.26
N TRP A 128 2.25 -9.37 -8.16
CA TRP A 128 2.17 -8.08 -8.84
C TRP A 128 2.03 -6.94 -7.85
N PHE A 129 1.33 -7.16 -6.73
CA PHE A 129 1.09 -6.14 -5.72
C PHE A 129 2.37 -5.76 -5.00
N ALA A 130 3.09 -6.77 -4.49
CA ALA A 130 4.37 -6.57 -3.81
C ALA A 130 5.40 -5.96 -4.78
N THR A 131 5.47 -6.46 -6.02
CA THR A 131 6.34 -5.92 -7.07
C THR A 131 6.05 -4.44 -7.34
N ALA A 132 4.78 -4.07 -7.52
CA ALA A 132 4.39 -2.69 -7.78
C ALA A 132 4.70 -1.78 -6.59
N ALA A 133 4.37 -2.20 -5.37
CA ALA A 133 4.62 -1.43 -4.15
C ALA A 133 6.14 -1.22 -3.92
N LEU A 134 6.94 -2.27 -4.03
CA LEU A 134 8.39 -2.23 -3.76
C LEU A 134 9.17 -1.44 -4.82
N SER A 135 8.64 -1.27 -6.04
CA SER A 135 9.27 -0.44 -7.07
C SER A 135 9.52 1.02 -6.63
N GLN A 136 8.80 1.49 -5.60
CA GLN A 136 8.88 2.87 -5.09
C GLN A 136 9.50 2.95 -3.69
N SER A 137 10.12 1.88 -3.17
CA SER A 137 10.69 1.87 -1.81
C SER A 137 11.73 2.97 -1.59
N HIS A 138 12.57 3.23 -2.60
CA HIS A 138 13.61 4.27 -2.58
C HIS A 138 13.06 5.69 -2.32
N VAL A 139 11.83 5.99 -2.77
CA VAL A 139 11.21 7.30 -2.53
C VAL A 139 10.81 7.45 -1.06
N VAL A 140 10.31 6.38 -0.45
CA VAL A 140 10.01 6.34 0.99
C VAL A 140 11.28 6.52 1.80
N GLU A 141 12.33 5.77 1.45
CA GLU A 141 13.62 5.82 2.14
C GLU A 141 14.22 7.22 2.09
N ARG A 142 14.19 7.88 0.93
CA ARG A 142 14.65 9.27 0.77
C ARG A 142 13.86 10.26 1.62
N GLU A 143 12.53 10.28 1.48
CA GLU A 143 11.67 11.25 2.20
C GLU A 143 11.76 11.08 3.72
N VAL A 144 11.82 9.84 4.19
CA VAL A 144 11.99 9.56 5.62
C VAL A 144 13.39 9.95 6.08
N GLY A 145 14.44 9.59 5.33
CA GLY A 145 15.82 9.93 5.64
C GLY A 145 16.03 11.43 5.81
N GLU A 146 15.57 12.24 4.85
CA GLU A 146 15.68 13.71 4.89
C GLU A 146 15.02 14.32 6.15
N VAL A 147 13.89 13.78 6.59
CA VAL A 147 13.23 14.25 7.81
C VAL A 147 13.90 13.73 9.08
N LEU A 148 14.49 12.53 9.06
CA LEU A 148 15.30 12.05 10.17
C LEU A 148 16.52 12.94 10.38
N ASP A 149 17.22 13.31 9.30
CA ASP A 149 18.38 14.20 9.35
C ASP A 149 17.99 15.57 9.92
N LYS A 150 16.88 16.15 9.42
CA LYS A 150 16.37 17.42 9.93
C LYS A 150 15.97 17.38 11.42
N ILE A 151 15.36 16.27 11.87
CA ILE A 151 15.02 16.08 13.28
C ILE A 151 16.30 15.95 14.11
N ALA A 152 17.30 15.20 13.64
CA ALA A 152 18.59 15.05 14.31
C ALA A 152 19.31 16.40 14.44
N ASP A 153 19.34 17.22 13.39
CA ASP A 153 19.93 18.55 13.42
C ASP A 153 19.25 19.47 14.44
N ARG A 154 17.91 19.41 14.53
CA ARG A 154 17.15 20.22 15.49
C ARG A 154 17.36 19.80 16.93
N ILE A 155 17.50 18.50 17.18
CA ILE A 155 17.81 17.98 18.53
C ILE A 155 19.27 18.30 18.88
N GLY A 156 20.22 18.08 17.96
CA GLY A 156 21.64 18.34 18.17
C GLY A 156 21.96 19.82 18.38
N GLY A 157 21.29 20.71 17.63
CA GLY A 157 21.40 22.16 17.79
C GLY A 157 20.71 22.72 19.04
N ALA A 158 19.83 21.95 19.69
CA ALA A 158 19.20 22.35 20.95
C ALA A 158 20.01 21.96 22.20
N VAL A 159 21.07 21.15 22.03
CA VAL A 159 21.96 20.66 23.11
C VAL A 159 23.36 21.30 23.02
N GLY A 160 23.58 22.22 22.07
CA GLY A 160 24.81 23.00 21.89
C GLY A 160 24.78 24.37 22.55
#